data_AF-A0A3N1SVI6-F1
#
_entry.id   AF-A0A3N1SVI6-F1
#
_cell.length_a   1.000
_cell.length_b   1.000
_cell.length_c   1.000
_cell.angle_alpha   90.00
_cell.angle_beta   90.00
_cell.angle_gamma   90.00
#
_symmetry.space_group_name_H-M   'P 1'
#
loop_
_entity.id
_entity.type
_entity.pdbx_description
1 polymer ?
#
loop_
_entity_poly.entity_id
_entity_poly.type
_entity_poly.pdbx_seq_one_letter_code
_entity_poly.pdbx_strand_id
1 'polypeptide(L)' 'MDATGMLHLLAAEPTLLPPAPADADGGAIEDRRRENHACLRCGAPADTALIADLGQHGKRWLDLCFKHFNDVRREA' A
#
# COMPACT_ATOMS: atom_id res chain seq x y z
N MET A 1 -4.82 16.39 7.90
CA MET A 1 -4.76 15.12 8.64
C MET A 1 -3.38 14.53 8.38
N ASP A 2 -2.65 14.17 9.44
CA ASP A 2 -1.27 13.71 9.37
C ASP A 2 -1.21 12.29 8.79
N ALA A 3 -0.38 12.12 7.76
CA ALA A 3 -0.11 10.86 7.06
C ALA A 3 0.34 9.73 8.01
N THR A 4 0.89 10.08 9.18
CA THR A 4 1.30 9.13 10.23
C THR A 4 0.10 8.45 10.89
N GLY A 5 -1.02 9.17 11.07
CA GLY A 5 -2.22 8.61 11.70
C GLY A 5 -2.90 7.53 10.85
N MET A 6 -2.82 7.64 9.53
CA MET A 6 -3.46 6.70 8.60
C MET A 6 -2.73 5.35 8.54
N LEU A 7 -1.39 5.32 8.59
CA LEU A 7 -0.66 4.05 8.72
C LEU A 7 -0.87 3.37 10.08
N HIS A 8 -0.98 4.13 11.16
CA HIS A 8 -1.32 3.55 12.46
C HIS A 8 -2.72 2.94 12.48
N LEU A 9 -3.69 3.57 11.80
CA LEU A 9 -5.02 2.99 11.60
C LEU A 9 -4.97 1.71 10.74
N LEU A 10 -4.14 1.67 9.70
CA LEU A 10 -3.95 0.45 8.90
C LEU A 10 -3.20 -0.65 9.65
N ALA A 11 -2.32 -0.29 10.59
CA ALA A 11 -1.71 -1.24 11.51
C ALA A 11 -2.71 -1.77 12.56
N ALA A 12 -3.67 -0.94 12.98
CA ALA A 12 -4.73 -1.31 13.92
C ALA A 12 -5.86 -2.12 13.26
N GLU A 13 -6.18 -1.84 12.00
CA GLU A 13 -7.21 -2.52 11.22
C GLU A 13 -6.67 -2.95 9.84
N PRO A 14 -5.88 -4.04 9.78
CA PRO A 14 -5.26 -4.58 8.56
C PRO A 14 -6.25 -4.87 7.41
N THR A 15 -7.51 -5.12 7.76
CA THR A 15 -8.58 -5.45 6.81
C THR A 15 -9.05 -4.27 5.98
N LEU A 16 -8.69 -3.03 6.35
CA LEU A 16 -8.98 -1.83 5.57
C LEU A 16 -8.09 -1.73 4.32
N LEU A 17 -6.98 -2.46 4.27
CA LEU A 17 -6.15 -2.54 3.07
C LEU A 17 -6.80 -3.45 2.02
N PRO A 18 -6.77 -3.05 0.73
CA PRO A 18 -7.22 -3.91 -0.35
C PRO A 18 -6.44 -5.25 -0.34
N PRO A 19 -7.13 -6.39 -0.46
CA PRO A 19 -6.47 -7.69 -0.56
C PRO A 19 -5.62 -7.76 -1.83
N ALA A 20 -4.40 -8.28 -1.69
CA ALA A 20 -3.57 -8.66 -2.82
C ALA A 20 -3.68 -10.17 -3.08
N PRO A 21 -3.61 -10.62 -4.35
CA PRO A 21 -3.56 -12.05 -4.66
C PRO A 21 -2.45 -12.76 -3.89
N ALA A 22 -2.71 -13.99 -3.42
CA ALA A 22 -1.74 -14.76 -2.64
C ALA A 22 -0.47 -15.08 -3.45
N ASP A 23 -0.62 -15.22 -4.76
CA ASP A 23 0.41 -15.48 -5.78
C ASP A 23 0.90 -14.21 -6.48
N ALA A 24 0.51 -13.02 -6.00
CA ALA A 24 0.94 -11.76 -6.61
C ALA A 24 2.48 -11.66 -6.68
N ASP A 25 2.95 -11.35 -7.88
CA ASP A 25 4.35 -11.26 -8.27
C ASP A 25 4.67 -9.85 -8.84
N GLY A 26 5.82 -9.71 -9.49
CA GLY A 26 6.22 -8.45 -10.13
C GLY A 26 5.24 -7.97 -11.20
N GLY A 27 4.64 -8.88 -11.97
CA GLY A 27 3.66 -8.55 -13.01
C GLY A 27 2.37 -8.00 -12.38
N ALA A 28 1.88 -8.65 -11.32
CA ALA A 28 0.71 -8.16 -10.58
C ALA A 28 0.92 -6.75 -10.00
N ILE A 29 2.14 -6.42 -9.55
CA ILE A 29 2.51 -5.07 -9.08
C ILE A 29 2.45 -4.05 -10.23
N GLU A 30 2.98 -4.40 -11.40
CA GLU A 30 2.94 -3.51 -12.57
C GLU A 30 1.51 -3.26 -13.06
N ASP A 31 0.67 -4.31 -13.10
CA ASP A 31 -0.73 -4.18 -13.48
C ASP A 31 -1.48 -3.31 -12.47
N ARG A 32 -1.29 -3.56 -11.17
CA ARG A 32 -1.87 -2.74 -10.09
C ARG A 32 -1.51 -1.26 -10.25
N ARG A 33 -0.27 -0.95 -10.62
CA ARG A 33 0.19 0.43 -10.85
C ARG A 33 -0.55 1.12 -12.01
N ARG A 34 -0.92 0.37 -13.05
CA ARG A 34 -1.62 0.91 -14.24
C ARG A 34 -3.10 1.24 -13.97
N GLU A 35 -3.67 0.69 -12.90
CA GLU A 35 -5.07 0.90 -12.53
C GLU A 35 -5.36 2.28 -11.89
N ASN A 36 -4.34 3.14 -11.70
CA ASN A 36 -4.48 4.53 -11.21
C ASN A 36 -5.14 4.66 -9.82
N HIS A 37 -4.70 3.88 -8.85
CA HIS A 37 -5.19 3.97 -7.47
C HIS A 37 -4.80 5.28 -6.79
N ALA A 38 -5.51 5.63 -5.72
CA ALA A 38 -5.17 6.76 -4.86
C ALA A 38 -4.20 6.33 -3.75
N CYS A 39 -3.28 7.23 -3.41
CA CYS A 39 -2.33 7.04 -2.32
C CYS A 39 -3.06 6.87 -0.99
N LEU A 40 -2.79 5.77 -0.31
CA LEU A 40 -3.33 5.43 1.01
C LEU A 40 -2.90 6.37 2.15
N ARG A 41 -2.10 7.42 1.90
CA ARG A 41 -1.78 8.41 2.93
C ARG A 41 -2.38 9.79 2.66
N CYS A 42 -2.43 10.22 1.41
CA CYS A 42 -2.82 11.59 1.05
C CYS A 42 -3.88 11.69 -0.04
N GLY A 43 -4.32 10.58 -0.63
CA GLY A 43 -5.31 10.57 -1.71
C GLY A 43 -4.82 11.07 -3.07
N ALA A 44 -3.57 11.56 -3.18
CA ALA A 44 -2.96 11.87 -4.48
C ALA A 44 -2.79 10.59 -5.33
N PRO A 45 -2.64 10.67 -6.66
CA PRO A 45 -2.40 9.48 -7.48
C PRO A 45 -1.23 8.64 -6.95
N ALA A 46 -1.42 7.32 -6.88
CA ALA A 46 -0.39 6.38 -6.47
C ALA A 46 0.50 6.02 -7.66
N ASP A 47 1.75 6.48 -7.64
CA ASP A 47 2.75 6.13 -8.65
C ASP A 47 3.44 4.80 -8.35
N THR A 48 3.16 4.19 -7.19
CA THR A 48 3.79 2.97 -6.70
C THR A 48 2.75 2.04 -6.08
N ALA A 49 2.93 0.74 -6.29
CA ALA A 49 2.18 -0.32 -5.63
C ALA A 49 3.18 -1.27 -4.94
N LEU A 50 2.85 -1.68 -3.72
CA LEU A 50 3.64 -2.61 -2.92
C LEU A 50 2.75 -3.69 -2.33
N ILE A 51 3.36 -4.81 -1.96
CA ILE A 51 2.69 -5.88 -1.23
C ILE A 51 3.24 -5.92 0.19
N ALA A 52 2.36 -5.81 1.17
CA ALA A 52 2.65 -6.14 2.56
C ALA A 52 2.05 -7.50 2.89
N ASP A 53 2.85 -8.42 3.43
CA ASP A 53 2.36 -9.67 4.01
C ASP A 53 2.04 -9.45 5.48
N LEU A 54 0.77 -9.57 5.84
CA LEU A 54 0.27 -9.33 7.20
C LEU A 54 -0.03 -10.63 7.95
N GLY A 55 0.61 -11.73 7.55
CA GLY A 55 0.49 -13.05 8.19
C GLY A 55 -0.94 -13.57 8.14
N GLN A 56 -1.62 -13.61 9.30
CA GLN A 56 -2.99 -14.11 9.41
C GLN A 56 -4.03 -13.33 8.58
N HIS A 57 -3.70 -12.11 8.13
CA HIS A 57 -4.57 -11.29 7.27
C HIS A 57 -4.24 -11.37 5.78
N GLY A 58 -3.22 -12.17 5.42
CA GLY A 58 -2.74 -12.35 4.06
C GLY A 58 -2.02 -11.14 3.47
N LYS A 59 -1.72 -11.23 2.17
CA LYS A 59 -1.09 -10.16 1.40
C LYS A 59 -2.06 -9.00 1.15
N ARG A 60 -1.56 -7.78 1.25
CA ARG A 60 -2.32 -6.53 1.07
C ARG A 60 -1.60 -5.56 0.17
N TRP A 61 -2.37 -4.82 -0.64
CA TRP A 61 -1.85 -3.74 -1.47
C TRP A 61 -1.56 -2.50 -0.63
N LEU A 62 -0.41 -1.90 -0.91
CA LEU A 62 -0.02 -0.59 -0.42
C LEU A 62 0.19 0.33 -1.63
N ASP A 63 -0.85 1.07 -1.98
CA ASP A 63 -0.83 2.06 -3.06
C ASP A 63 -0.33 3.40 -2.51
N LEU A 64 0.85 3.85 -2.94
CA LEU A 64 1.50 5.06 -2.42
C LEU A 64 1.95 5.98 -3.57
N CYS A 65 1.90 7.29 -3.33
CA CYS A 65 2.59 8.23 -4.21
C CYS A 65 4.11 8.17 -3.98
N PHE A 66 4.89 8.64 -4.94
CA PHE A 66 6.35 8.56 -4.88
C PHE A 66 6.96 9.11 -3.58
N LYS A 67 6.39 10.19 -3.03
CA LYS A 67 6.83 10.78 -1.76
C LYS A 67 6.65 9.79 -0.59
N HIS A 68 5.42 9.35 -0.35
CA HIS A 68 5.12 8.48 0.78
C HIS A 68 5.74 7.08 0.65
N PHE A 69 5.97 6.61 -0.58
CA PHE A 69 6.77 5.42 -0.82
C PHE A 69 8.20 5.58 -0.29
N ASN A 70 8.88 6.69 -0.61
CA ASN A 70 10.23 6.94 -0.14
C ASN A 70 10.31 7.14 1.38
N ASP A 71 9.27 7.73 1.98
CA ASP A 71 9.20 7.88 3.43
C ASP A 71 9.20 6.48 4.09
N VAL A 72 8.28 5.60 3.68
CA VAL A 72 8.20 4.22 4.21
C VAL A 72 9.48 3.43 3.96
N ARG A 73 10.11 3.58 2.79
CA ARG A 73 11.37 2.87 2.46
C ARG A 73 12.56 3.30 3.31
N ARG A 74 12.53 4.49 3.92
CA ARG A 74 13.61 4.95 4.83
C ARG A 74 13.41 4.46 6.26
N GLU A 75 12.17 4.09 6.60
CA GLU A 75 11.77 3.60 7.93
C GLU A 75 11.94 2.08 8.06
N ALA A 76 12.00 1.35 6.95
CA ALA A 76 12.22 -0.10 6.85
C ALA A 76 13.71 -0.47 6.71
#